data_AF-A0A960W4V1-F1
#
_entry.id   AF-A0A960W4V1-F1
#
_cell.length_a   1.000
_cell.length_b   1.000
_cell.length_c   1.000
_cell.angle_alpha   90.00
_cell.angle_beta   90.00
_cell.angle_gamma   90.00
#
_symmetry.space_group_name_H-M   'P 1'
#
loop_
_entity.id
_entity.type
_entity.pdbx_description
1 polymer ?
#
loop_
_entity_poly.entity_id
_entity_poly.type
_entity_poly.pdbx_seq_one_letter_code
_entity_poly.pdbx_strand_id
1 'polypeptide(L)'
;MDKKQIKVSCEHSYKCNCKTECYGSGKDRSCSRTCSTCYSHSYDYDWIIVSSIETIKEESDKYSLGFYSIDIPRVDRQGIKEPSDWTKIRLKEPMTLAHKYTNHLKNNKFSLFSSKKETEYPQYKAYKIDYPEIYNHIKISNFINVNLKSLEIHQINTYLMEVNSEVGPGLQGNLILILSKDLGTDFADFVLSEWDGGNKNDIITFVNLDLESKINWVYIHCLAEYSIFEISLRNKLLDYKNPILSEKEVKELISNIKETAFESYKRKPMADFEKSK
;
A
#
# COMPACT_ATOMS: atom_id res chain seq x y z
N MET A 1 0.77 -4.09 -17.96
CA MET A 1 1.98 -4.44 -17.19
C MET A 1 2.89 -5.26 -18.08
N ASP A 2 4.17 -4.91 -18.12
CA ASP A 2 5.24 -5.57 -18.87
C ASP A 2 6.42 -5.86 -17.95
N LYS A 3 7.24 -6.84 -18.32
CA LYS A 3 8.52 -7.08 -17.64
C LYS A 3 9.68 -6.77 -18.56
N LYS A 4 10.72 -6.10 -18.06
CA LYS A 4 11.88 -5.70 -18.85
C LYS A 4 13.18 -5.96 -18.09
N GLN A 5 14.19 -6.41 -18.82
CA GLN A 5 15.58 -6.37 -18.40
C GLN A 5 16.25 -5.20 -19.13
N ILE A 6 16.83 -4.26 -18.39
CA ILE A 6 17.42 -3.04 -18.96
C ILE A 6 18.91 -3.01 -18.64
N LYS A 7 19.71 -2.70 -19.66
CA LYS A 7 21.13 -2.47 -19.50
C LYS A 7 21.38 -1.05 -18.98
N VAL A 8 22.07 -0.93 -17.86
CA VAL A 8 22.38 0.35 -17.20
C VAL A 8 23.89 0.51 -16.98
N SER A 9 24.32 1.72 -16.60
CA SER A 9 25.71 1.98 -16.24
C SER A 9 26.11 1.16 -15.00
N CYS A 10 27.36 0.70 -14.98
CA CYS A 10 27.90 -0.04 -13.84
C CYS A 10 27.90 0.82 -12.57
N GLU A 11 27.34 0.33 -11.47
CA GLU A 11 27.36 1.01 -10.17
C GLU A 11 28.63 0.67 -9.34
N HIS A 12 29.38 -0.33 -9.79
CA HIS A 12 30.48 -0.94 -9.06
C HIS A 12 31.83 -0.31 -9.40
N SER A 13 31.98 0.94 -9.04
CA SER A 13 33.20 1.70 -9.28
C SER A 13 34.29 1.47 -8.22
N TYR A 14 35.56 1.63 -8.61
CA TYR A 14 36.71 1.60 -7.73
C TYR A 14 37.82 2.55 -8.23
N LYS A 15 38.69 3.00 -7.33
CA LYS A 15 39.83 3.85 -7.69
C LYS A 15 40.92 3.01 -8.37
N CYS A 16 41.36 3.43 -9.56
CA CYS A 16 42.39 2.78 -10.35
C CYS A 16 43.40 3.80 -10.88
N ASN A 17 44.50 3.33 -11.48
CA ASN A 17 45.50 4.18 -12.15
C ASN A 17 45.98 5.35 -11.30
N CYS A 18 46.18 5.12 -10.00
CA CYS A 18 46.56 6.16 -9.06
C CYS A 18 48.00 6.64 -9.32
N LYS A 19 48.16 7.94 -9.52
CA LYS A 19 49.46 8.61 -9.59
C LYS A 19 49.65 9.46 -8.35
N THR A 20 50.84 9.42 -7.78
CA THR A 20 51.23 10.29 -6.67
C THR A 20 52.29 11.23 -7.20
N GLU A 21 52.00 12.52 -7.18
CA GLU A 21 52.92 13.58 -7.56
C GLU A 21 53.35 14.32 -6.31
N CYS A 22 54.66 14.50 -6.15
CA CYS A 22 55.22 15.22 -5.02
C CYS A 22 55.96 16.45 -5.52
N TYR A 23 55.73 17.57 -4.85
CA TYR A 23 56.34 18.86 -5.13
C TYR A 23 57.15 19.30 -3.90
N GLY A 24 58.30 19.95 -4.12
CA GLY A 24 59.23 20.38 -3.05
C GLY A 24 60.24 19.30 -2.63
N SER A 25 61.16 19.66 -1.72
CA SER A 25 62.21 18.79 -1.19
C SER A 25 62.41 19.01 0.32
N GLY A 26 62.99 18.02 1.01
CA GLY A 26 63.22 18.11 2.46
C GLY A 26 61.93 18.19 3.28
N LYS A 27 61.85 19.18 4.18
CA LYS A 27 60.69 19.39 5.08
C LYS A 27 59.47 20.02 4.39
N ASP A 28 59.65 20.60 3.21
CA ASP A 28 58.58 21.26 2.45
C ASP A 28 58.00 20.34 1.35
N ARG A 29 58.33 19.05 1.37
CA ARG A 29 57.80 18.07 0.41
C ARG A 29 56.32 17.82 0.68
N SER A 30 55.47 18.16 -0.29
CA SER A 30 54.03 17.86 -0.28
C SER A 30 53.69 16.89 -1.41
N CYS A 31 52.86 15.89 -1.15
CA CYS A 31 52.46 14.91 -2.14
C CYS A 31 50.93 14.90 -2.29
N SER A 32 50.45 14.93 -3.53
CA SER A 32 49.04 14.73 -3.88
C SER A 32 48.88 13.41 -4.63
N ARG A 33 47.79 12.69 -4.31
CA ARG A 33 47.45 11.43 -4.98
C ARG A 33 46.16 11.60 -5.77
N THR A 34 46.26 11.40 -7.08
CA THR A 34 45.13 11.46 -8.01
C THR A 34 44.87 10.07 -8.56
N CYS A 35 43.62 9.61 -8.53
CA CYS A 35 43.21 8.31 -9.07
C CYS A 35 42.08 8.49 -10.09
N SER A 36 42.01 7.59 -11.06
CA SER A 36 40.86 7.46 -11.97
C SER A 36 39.76 6.61 -11.34
N THR A 37 38.52 6.78 -11.80
CA THR A 37 37.39 5.90 -11.47
C THR A 37 37.29 4.81 -12.53
N CYS A 38 37.54 3.56 -12.15
CA CYS A 38 37.28 2.39 -12.98
C CYS A 38 36.00 1.69 -12.52
N TYR A 39 35.47 0.82 -13.37
CA TYR A 39 34.27 0.03 -13.10
C TYR A 39 34.60 -1.46 -13.14
N SER A 40 33.93 -2.24 -12.30
CA SER A 40 34.17 -3.68 -12.20
C SER A 40 33.74 -4.44 -13.46
N HIS A 41 32.79 -3.89 -14.21
CA HIS A 41 32.28 -4.38 -15.49
C HIS A 41 31.76 -3.20 -16.31
N SER A 42 31.46 -3.43 -17.60
CA SER A 42 31.06 -2.37 -18.54
C SER A 42 29.62 -1.88 -18.38
N TYR A 43 28.75 -2.67 -17.72
CA TYR A 43 27.35 -2.36 -17.49
C TYR A 43 26.76 -3.27 -16.41
N ASP A 44 25.58 -2.90 -15.92
CA ASP A 44 24.70 -3.70 -15.07
C ASP A 44 23.37 -3.98 -15.77
N TYR A 45 22.59 -4.91 -15.21
CA TYR A 45 21.22 -5.20 -15.62
C TYR A 45 20.24 -4.92 -14.48
N ASP A 46 19.23 -4.11 -14.79
CA ASP A 46 18.07 -3.91 -13.94
C ASP A 46 16.89 -4.74 -14.42
N TRP A 47 16.20 -5.35 -13.46
CA TRP A 47 15.01 -6.14 -13.68
C TRP A 47 13.81 -5.33 -13.26
N ILE A 48 13.04 -4.83 -14.21
CA ILE A 48 11.93 -3.93 -13.92
C ILE A 48 10.58 -4.52 -14.32
N ILE A 49 9.57 -4.17 -13.54
CA ILE A 49 8.15 -4.37 -13.86
C ILE A 49 7.57 -3.01 -14.21
N VAL A 50 7.03 -2.88 -15.42
CA VAL A 50 6.42 -1.64 -15.90
C VAL A 50 4.91 -1.78 -15.90
N SER A 51 4.20 -0.92 -15.19
CA SER A 51 2.74 -0.83 -15.26
C SER A 51 2.33 0.42 -16.04
N SER A 52 1.47 0.22 -17.03
CA SER A 52 0.76 1.29 -17.73
C SER A 52 -0.52 1.57 -16.96
N ILE A 53 -0.48 2.54 -16.04
CA ILE A 53 -1.66 2.95 -15.29
C ILE A 53 -2.11 4.29 -15.86
N GLU A 54 -3.34 4.33 -16.34
CA GLU A 54 -4.00 5.59 -16.61
C GLU A 54 -4.36 6.22 -15.27
N THR A 55 -3.66 7.30 -14.91
CA THR A 55 -3.84 7.94 -13.62
C THR A 55 -4.55 9.27 -13.80
N ILE A 56 -5.53 9.54 -12.95
CA ILE A 56 -6.13 10.87 -12.81
C ILE A 56 -5.11 11.73 -12.05
N LYS A 57 -4.57 12.78 -12.68
CA LYS A 57 -3.66 13.73 -12.01
C LYS A 57 -4.47 14.71 -11.15
N GLU A 58 -3.94 15.02 -9.97
CA GLU A 58 -4.61 15.83 -8.92
C GLU A 58 -4.78 17.33 -9.25
N GLU A 59 -4.19 17.89 -10.32
CA GLU A 59 -4.16 19.37 -10.50
C GLU A 59 -4.84 19.91 -11.76
N SER A 60 -5.39 19.06 -12.61
CA SER A 60 -6.30 19.47 -13.69
C SER A 60 -6.97 18.19 -14.18
N ASP A 61 -8.27 18.24 -14.49
CA ASP A 61 -9.13 17.14 -14.95
C ASP A 61 -8.64 16.47 -16.26
N LYS A 62 -7.40 15.96 -16.25
CA LYS A 62 -6.65 15.47 -17.39
C LYS A 62 -6.09 14.10 -17.02
N TYR A 63 -6.72 13.08 -17.58
CA TYR A 63 -6.18 11.73 -17.63
C TYR A 63 -4.76 11.80 -18.21
N SER A 64 -3.77 11.36 -17.43
CA SER A 64 -2.42 11.18 -17.93
C SER A 64 -2.10 9.70 -17.86
N LEU A 65 -1.81 9.09 -19.02
CA LEU A 65 -1.19 7.77 -19.05
C LEU A 65 0.21 7.91 -18.41
N GLY A 66 0.34 7.33 -17.21
CA GLY A 66 1.60 7.25 -16.49
C GLY A 66 2.19 5.85 -16.63
N PHE A 67 3.51 5.78 -16.85
CA PHE A 67 4.24 4.52 -16.70
C PHE A 67 4.89 4.51 -15.32
N TYR A 68 4.61 3.48 -14.54
CA TYR A 68 5.27 3.22 -13.28
C TYR A 68 6.21 2.03 -13.44
N SER A 69 7.43 2.15 -12.94
CA SER A 69 8.39 1.05 -12.91
C SER A 69 8.69 0.66 -11.46
N ILE A 70 8.69 -0.63 -11.18
CA ILE A 70 9.23 -1.20 -9.94
C ILE A 70 10.49 -1.96 -10.29
N ASP A 71 11.58 -1.61 -9.61
CA ASP A 71 12.85 -2.34 -9.68
C ASP A 71 12.79 -3.57 -8.80
N ILE A 72 13.13 -4.73 -9.37
CA ILE A 72 13.31 -5.98 -8.65
C ILE A 72 14.80 -6.11 -8.30
N PRO A 73 15.15 -6.31 -7.01
CA PRO A 73 16.54 -6.39 -6.59
C PRO A 73 17.34 -7.46 -7.34
N ARG A 74 18.55 -7.08 -7.75
CA ARG A 74 19.51 -8.00 -8.39
C ARG A 74 19.94 -9.07 -7.39
N VAL A 75 20.10 -10.31 -7.86
CA VAL A 75 20.60 -11.44 -7.04
C VAL A 75 22.11 -11.65 -7.16
N ASP A 76 22.75 -10.95 -8.10
CA ASP A 76 24.19 -10.88 -8.27
C ASP A 76 24.61 -9.44 -8.54
N ARG A 77 25.92 -9.18 -8.41
CA ARG A 77 26.49 -7.84 -8.51
C ARG A 77 26.18 -7.16 -9.85
N GLN A 78 26.19 -7.90 -10.96
CA GLN A 78 25.95 -7.34 -12.28
C GLN A 78 24.48 -7.41 -12.71
N GLY A 79 23.67 -8.22 -12.03
CA GLY A 79 22.26 -8.46 -12.37
C GLY A 79 22.06 -9.37 -13.58
N ILE A 80 23.07 -10.16 -13.96
CA ILE A 80 22.97 -11.09 -15.10
C ILE A 80 21.96 -12.20 -14.80
N LYS A 81 21.92 -12.68 -13.55
CA LYS A 81 21.00 -13.73 -13.14
C LYS A 81 19.63 -13.14 -12.86
N GLU A 82 18.61 -13.74 -13.48
CA GLU A 82 17.21 -13.39 -13.24
C GLU A 82 16.84 -13.61 -11.77
N PRO A 83 16.29 -12.59 -11.08
CA PRO A 83 15.74 -12.76 -9.74
C PRO A 83 14.53 -13.69 -9.76
N SER A 84 14.47 -14.65 -8.84
CA SER A 84 13.33 -15.59 -8.77
C SER A 84 11.99 -14.89 -8.58
N ASP A 85 11.98 -13.74 -7.90
CA ASP A 85 10.76 -12.97 -7.67
C ASP A 85 10.27 -12.30 -8.96
N TRP A 86 11.18 -11.91 -9.85
CA TRP A 86 10.82 -11.44 -11.18
C TRP A 86 10.11 -12.55 -11.95
N THR A 87 10.56 -13.81 -11.89
CA THR A 87 9.90 -14.95 -12.53
C THR A 87 8.48 -15.19 -11.98
N LYS A 88 8.29 -15.12 -10.66
CA LYS A 88 7.01 -15.40 -9.97
C LYS A 88 5.89 -14.43 -10.35
N ILE A 89 6.23 -13.18 -10.66
CA ILE A 89 5.25 -12.14 -11.04
C ILE A 89 4.56 -12.55 -12.35
N ARG A 90 3.23 -12.51 -12.42
CA ARG A 90 2.47 -12.88 -13.61
C ARG A 90 1.95 -11.64 -14.32
N LEU A 91 2.12 -11.57 -15.64
CA LEU A 91 1.53 -10.49 -16.43
C LEU A 91 0.01 -10.44 -16.20
N LYS A 92 -0.53 -9.22 -16.10
CA LYS A 92 -1.94 -8.93 -15.80
C LYS A 92 -2.41 -9.24 -14.38
N GLU A 93 -1.54 -9.65 -13.45
CA GLU A 93 -1.94 -9.68 -12.04
C GLU A 93 -2.05 -8.25 -11.47
N PRO A 94 -2.93 -8.02 -10.47
CA PRO A 94 -3.01 -6.74 -9.80
C PRO A 94 -1.69 -6.37 -9.11
N MET A 95 -1.35 -5.09 -9.15
CA MET A 95 -0.12 -4.54 -8.59
C MET A 95 -0.42 -3.31 -7.75
N THR A 96 0.21 -3.23 -6.59
CA THR A 96 0.13 -2.10 -5.67
C THR A 96 1.38 -1.24 -5.77
N LEU A 97 1.19 0.08 -5.86
CA LEU A 97 2.27 1.06 -5.85
C LEU A 97 2.18 1.90 -4.58
N ALA A 98 3.30 1.99 -3.86
CA ALA A 98 3.40 2.91 -2.73
C ALA A 98 3.66 4.33 -3.23
N HIS A 99 2.83 5.27 -2.80
CA HIS A 99 3.06 6.70 -3.00
C HIS A 99 3.35 7.35 -1.66
N LYS A 100 4.51 8.01 -1.56
CA LYS A 100 4.83 8.81 -0.37
C LYS A 100 4.10 10.14 -0.46
N TYR A 101 3.47 10.52 0.64
CA TYR A 101 2.88 11.84 0.82
C TYR A 101 3.05 12.26 2.28
N THR A 102 2.98 13.56 2.55
CA THR A 102 2.99 14.07 3.91
C THR A 102 1.59 13.99 4.49
N ASN A 103 1.39 13.14 5.50
CA ASN A 103 0.11 13.05 6.21
C ASN A 103 0.04 14.12 7.32
N HIS A 104 -0.60 15.25 7.03
CA HIS A 104 -0.72 16.36 7.98
C HIS A 104 -1.60 16.05 9.19
N LEU A 105 -2.53 15.09 9.10
CA LEU A 105 -3.37 14.67 10.23
C LEU A 105 -2.59 13.84 11.25
N LYS A 106 -1.78 12.89 10.79
CA LYS A 106 -0.90 12.08 11.67
C LYS A 106 0.22 12.91 12.29
N ASN A 107 0.61 14.01 11.64
CA ASN A 107 1.66 14.90 12.14
C ASN A 107 1.19 15.90 13.21
N ASN A 108 -0.10 15.89 13.57
CA ASN A 108 -0.64 16.69 14.67
C ASN A 108 -0.67 15.85 15.97
N LYS A 109 0.10 16.29 16.99
CA LYS A 109 0.15 15.66 18.33
C LYS A 109 -1.19 15.69 19.09
N PHE A 110 -2.17 16.43 18.59
CA PHE A 110 -3.54 16.50 19.09
C PHE A 110 -4.55 15.73 18.21
N SER A 111 -4.07 14.90 17.28
CA SER A 111 -4.94 14.02 16.50
C SER A 111 -5.77 13.17 17.46
N LEU A 112 -7.10 13.16 17.28
CA LEU A 112 -8.06 12.39 18.08
C LEU A 112 -7.71 10.90 18.18
N PHE A 113 -6.91 10.39 17.24
CA PHE A 113 -6.46 8.99 17.17
C PHE A 113 -5.15 8.74 17.93
N SER A 114 -4.33 9.77 18.17
CA SER A 114 -3.02 9.63 18.82
C SER A 114 -3.07 9.43 20.34
N SER A 115 -4.21 9.74 20.96
CA SER A 115 -4.40 9.73 22.42
C SER A 115 -5.01 8.44 22.98
N LYS A 116 -5.66 7.61 22.14
CA LYS A 116 -6.32 6.37 22.56
C LYS A 116 -5.40 5.17 22.33
N LYS A 117 -4.48 4.90 23.26
CA LYS A 117 -3.54 3.77 23.14
C LYS A 117 -4.11 2.47 23.71
N GLU A 118 -3.46 1.34 23.39
CA GLU A 118 -3.68 -0.04 23.87
C GLU A 118 -4.31 -0.21 25.27
N THR A 119 -4.03 0.71 26.21
CA THR A 119 -4.61 0.73 27.56
C THR A 119 -6.14 0.86 27.59
N GLU A 120 -6.77 1.44 26.56
CA GLU A 120 -8.23 1.61 26.52
C GLU A 120 -8.99 0.35 26.10
N TYR A 121 -8.35 -0.59 25.40
CA TYR A 121 -9.00 -1.79 24.85
C TYR A 121 -8.25 -3.09 25.18
N PRO A 122 -8.02 -3.42 26.47
CA PRO A 122 -7.25 -4.59 26.87
C PRO A 122 -7.82 -5.92 26.33
N GLN A 123 -9.13 -5.99 26.12
CA GLN A 123 -9.83 -7.17 25.58
C GLN A 123 -9.43 -7.53 24.14
N TYR A 124 -8.95 -6.55 23.35
CA TYR A 124 -8.61 -6.76 21.94
C TYR A 124 -7.12 -6.92 21.66
N LYS A 125 -6.27 -6.76 22.69
CA LYS A 125 -4.79 -6.84 22.58
C LYS A 125 -4.28 -8.14 21.96
N ALA A 126 -5.01 -9.24 22.14
CA ALA A 126 -4.62 -10.54 21.61
C ALA A 126 -4.73 -10.65 20.07
N TYR A 127 -5.53 -9.79 19.43
CA TYR A 127 -5.86 -9.93 18.00
C TYR A 127 -4.77 -9.47 17.04
N LYS A 128 -3.77 -8.70 17.50
CA LYS A 128 -2.62 -8.20 16.71
C LYS A 128 -2.98 -7.90 15.25
N ILE A 129 -3.64 -6.77 15.03
CA ILE A 129 -4.13 -6.37 13.71
C ILE A 129 -3.13 -5.38 13.09
N ASP A 130 -2.18 -5.92 12.33
CA ASP A 130 -1.18 -5.10 11.65
C ASP A 130 -1.79 -4.35 10.46
N TYR A 131 -1.30 -3.14 10.19
CA TYR A 131 -1.67 -2.39 9.01
C TYR A 131 -1.18 -3.11 7.74
N PRO A 132 -1.96 -3.19 6.64
CA PRO A 132 -1.54 -3.88 5.42
C PRO A 132 -0.24 -3.33 4.83
N GLU A 133 0.75 -4.22 4.62
CA GLU A 133 2.03 -3.88 4.00
C GLU A 133 2.21 -4.54 2.62
N ILE A 134 3.00 -3.88 1.76
CA ILE A 134 3.35 -4.42 0.45
C ILE A 134 4.39 -5.52 0.62
N TYR A 135 4.12 -6.70 0.07
CA TYR A 135 5.00 -7.86 0.04
C TYR A 135 5.26 -8.32 -1.41
N ASN A 136 6.33 -9.11 -1.61
CA ASN A 136 6.77 -9.55 -2.93
C ASN A 136 6.83 -8.41 -3.96
N HIS A 137 7.23 -7.21 -3.51
CA HIS A 137 7.36 -5.96 -4.27
C HIS A 137 6.06 -5.33 -4.78
N ILE A 138 5.01 -6.12 -5.04
CA ILE A 138 3.81 -5.63 -5.76
C ILE A 138 2.46 -6.02 -5.13
N LYS A 139 2.44 -6.85 -4.09
CA LYS A 139 1.19 -7.40 -3.53
C LYS A 139 0.88 -6.80 -2.17
N ILE A 140 -0.39 -6.70 -1.80
CA ILE A 140 -0.82 -6.22 -0.48
C ILE A 140 -1.97 -7.09 0.03
N SER A 141 -2.07 -7.27 1.34
CA SER A 141 -3.16 -8.00 1.98
C SER A 141 -4.16 -7.06 2.63
N ASN A 142 -5.13 -6.58 1.85
CA ASN A 142 -6.15 -5.65 2.32
C ASN A 142 -7.38 -6.34 2.93
N PHE A 143 -7.43 -7.68 2.87
CA PHE A 143 -8.45 -8.45 3.58
C PHE A 143 -7.87 -8.98 4.90
N ILE A 144 -8.51 -8.64 6.01
CA ILE A 144 -8.15 -9.07 7.34
C ILE A 144 -9.31 -9.87 7.92
N ASN A 145 -9.00 -11.10 8.33
CA ASN A 145 -9.93 -12.01 8.96
C ASN A 145 -9.62 -12.11 10.44
N VAL A 146 -10.60 -11.82 11.28
CA VAL A 146 -10.51 -11.92 12.73
C VAL A 146 -11.54 -12.95 13.23
N ASN A 147 -11.05 -14.09 13.73
CA ASN A 147 -11.85 -15.19 14.28
C ASN A 147 -12.75 -15.98 13.30
N LEU A 148 -12.51 -15.95 11.98
CA LEU A 148 -13.24 -16.80 11.03
C LEU A 148 -12.35 -17.94 10.52
N LYS A 149 -12.61 -19.18 10.95
CA LYS A 149 -11.76 -20.33 10.63
C LYS A 149 -12.00 -20.94 9.24
N SER A 150 -13.14 -20.66 8.61
CA SER A 150 -13.60 -21.38 7.40
C SER A 150 -13.43 -20.61 6.09
N LEU A 151 -12.78 -19.44 6.11
CA LEU A 151 -12.64 -18.58 4.93
C LEU A 151 -11.25 -18.71 4.30
N GLU A 152 -11.22 -18.95 2.99
CA GLU A 152 -10.00 -18.98 2.18
C GLU A 152 -9.46 -17.56 1.94
N ILE A 153 -8.66 -17.07 2.90
CA ILE A 153 -8.14 -15.69 2.94
C ILE A 153 -7.43 -15.31 1.64
N HIS A 154 -6.64 -16.22 1.05
CA HIS A 154 -5.85 -15.91 -0.15
C HIS A 154 -6.73 -15.55 -1.35
N GLN A 155 -7.83 -16.29 -1.57
CA GLN A 155 -8.68 -16.07 -2.75
C GLN A 155 -9.50 -14.78 -2.60
N ILE A 156 -10.00 -14.50 -1.40
CA ILE A 156 -10.67 -13.23 -1.07
C ILE A 156 -9.70 -12.05 -1.26
N ASN A 157 -8.47 -12.16 -0.74
CA ASN A 157 -7.49 -11.09 -0.90
C ASN A 157 -7.10 -10.87 -2.36
N THR A 158 -6.96 -11.94 -3.15
CA THR A 158 -6.69 -11.83 -4.59
C THR A 158 -7.81 -11.06 -5.29
N TYR A 159 -9.06 -11.38 -4.97
CA TYR A 159 -10.21 -10.67 -5.51
C TYR A 159 -10.29 -9.21 -5.07
N LEU A 160 -9.99 -8.92 -3.79
CA LEU A 160 -9.93 -7.55 -3.30
C LEU A 160 -8.80 -6.74 -3.98
N MET A 161 -7.67 -7.37 -4.29
CA MET A 161 -6.60 -6.74 -5.07
C MET A 161 -7.06 -6.44 -6.51
N GLU A 162 -7.80 -7.33 -7.15
CA GLU A 162 -8.40 -7.09 -8.48
C GLU A 162 -9.35 -5.88 -8.42
N VAL A 163 -10.22 -5.81 -7.43
CA VAL A 163 -11.11 -4.66 -7.22
C VAL A 163 -10.33 -3.37 -6.96
N ASN A 164 -9.28 -3.42 -6.14
CA ASN A 164 -8.41 -2.27 -5.89
C ASN A 164 -7.63 -1.82 -7.13
N SER A 165 -7.39 -2.70 -8.11
CA SER A 165 -6.79 -2.33 -9.40
C SER A 165 -7.69 -1.42 -10.24
N GLU A 166 -8.99 -1.38 -9.94
CA GLU A 166 -9.96 -0.46 -10.55
C GLU A 166 -10.21 0.77 -9.66
N VAL A 167 -10.43 0.55 -8.35
CA VAL A 167 -10.70 1.63 -7.38
C VAL A 167 -9.53 2.58 -7.23
N GLY A 168 -8.29 2.08 -7.25
CA GLY A 168 -7.09 2.89 -7.15
C GLY A 168 -6.98 3.92 -8.28
N PRO A 169 -6.93 3.51 -9.56
CA PRO A 169 -6.88 4.45 -10.67
C PRO A 169 -8.14 5.32 -10.82
N GLY A 170 -9.32 4.77 -10.58
CA GLY A 170 -10.59 5.46 -10.79
C GLY A 170 -10.96 6.48 -9.71
N LEU A 171 -10.66 6.18 -8.44
CA LEU A 171 -11.09 6.98 -7.29
C LEU A 171 -9.92 7.47 -6.43
N GLN A 172 -8.70 7.05 -6.75
CA GLN A 172 -7.52 7.23 -5.89
C GLN A 172 -7.78 6.70 -4.46
N GLY A 173 -8.56 5.63 -4.35
CA GLY A 173 -8.95 4.97 -3.11
C GLY A 173 -8.23 3.64 -2.90
N ASN A 174 -8.22 3.16 -1.65
CA ASN A 174 -7.67 1.88 -1.24
C ASN A 174 -8.68 1.17 -0.33
N LEU A 175 -9.36 0.14 -0.84
CA LEU A 175 -10.32 -0.63 -0.06
C LEU A 175 -9.57 -1.59 0.87
N ILE A 176 -9.90 -1.53 2.16
CA ILE A 176 -9.48 -2.48 3.20
C ILE A 176 -10.75 -3.07 3.83
N LEU A 177 -10.82 -4.39 3.92
CA LEU A 177 -11.96 -5.10 4.52
C LEU A 177 -11.48 -5.88 5.73
N ILE A 178 -12.04 -5.54 6.89
CA ILE A 178 -11.84 -6.27 8.14
C ILE A 178 -13.14 -7.00 8.45
N LEU A 179 -13.10 -8.33 8.34
CA LEU A 179 -14.22 -9.19 8.66
C LEU A 179 -13.94 -9.86 10.01
N SER A 180 -14.83 -9.66 10.97
CA SER A 180 -14.69 -10.16 12.33
C SER A 180 -15.92 -10.97 12.77
N LYS A 181 -15.77 -11.81 13.79
CA LYS A 181 -16.89 -12.56 14.38
C LYS A 181 -16.98 -12.32 15.89
N ASP A 182 -18.19 -12.00 16.36
CA ASP A 182 -18.55 -11.89 17.77
C ASP A 182 -17.69 -10.89 18.55
N LEU A 183 -17.58 -9.66 18.02
CA LEU A 183 -16.82 -8.55 18.62
C LEU A 183 -17.73 -7.32 18.74
N GLY A 184 -17.46 -6.44 19.71
CA GLY A 184 -18.19 -5.19 19.89
C GLY A 184 -17.81 -4.13 18.84
N THR A 185 -18.65 -3.11 18.68
CA THR A 185 -18.38 -1.99 17.77
C THR A 185 -17.12 -1.20 18.14
N ASP A 186 -16.73 -1.21 19.42
CA ASP A 186 -15.49 -0.64 19.96
C ASP A 186 -14.22 -1.32 19.39
N PHE A 187 -14.35 -2.50 18.77
CA PHE A 187 -13.25 -3.12 18.03
C PHE A 187 -12.77 -2.26 16.86
N ALA A 188 -13.68 -1.55 16.17
CA ALA A 188 -13.28 -0.65 15.09
C ALA A 188 -12.43 0.51 15.60
N ASP A 189 -12.81 1.09 16.75
CA ASP A 189 -12.05 2.17 17.40
C ASP A 189 -10.66 1.69 17.82
N PHE A 190 -10.53 0.47 18.33
CA PHE A 190 -9.24 -0.15 18.65
C PHE A 190 -8.34 -0.29 17.42
N VAL A 191 -8.82 -0.85 16.32
CA VAL A 191 -7.99 -1.01 15.11
C VAL A 191 -7.60 0.34 14.54
N LEU A 192 -8.54 1.29 14.49
CA LEU A 192 -8.25 2.64 14.01
C LEU A 192 -7.23 3.35 14.90
N SER A 193 -7.23 3.13 16.21
CA SER A 193 -6.23 3.71 17.08
C SER A 193 -4.84 3.11 16.86
N GLU A 194 -4.73 1.79 16.67
CA GLU A 194 -3.47 1.13 16.30
C GLU A 194 -2.93 1.59 14.94
N TRP A 195 -3.83 1.98 14.03
CA TRP A 195 -3.49 2.42 12.67
C TRP A 195 -3.36 3.95 12.52
N ASP A 196 -3.46 4.69 13.62
CA ASP A 196 -3.51 6.16 13.66
C ASP A 196 -4.58 6.75 12.71
N GLY A 197 -5.75 6.10 12.62
CA GLY A 197 -6.85 6.46 11.72
C GLY A 197 -6.66 6.00 10.27
N GLY A 198 -5.64 5.19 9.97
CA GLY A 198 -5.35 4.74 8.61
C GLY A 198 -4.75 5.82 7.70
N ASN A 199 -4.61 5.50 6.43
CA ASN A 199 -4.09 6.41 5.41
C ASN A 199 -5.20 7.21 4.73
N LYS A 200 -4.81 8.32 4.09
CA LYS A 200 -5.74 9.32 3.53
C LYS A 200 -6.71 8.72 2.50
N ASN A 201 -6.21 7.81 1.69
CA ASN A 201 -6.96 7.17 0.61
C ASN A 201 -7.65 5.89 1.05
N ASP A 202 -7.57 5.50 2.33
CA ASP A 202 -8.17 4.25 2.78
C ASP A 202 -9.68 4.40 2.90
N ILE A 203 -10.35 3.35 2.47
CA ILE A 203 -11.75 3.06 2.76
C ILE A 203 -11.73 1.78 3.58
N ILE A 204 -11.67 1.94 4.91
CA ILE A 204 -11.60 0.84 5.86
C ILE A 204 -13.02 0.44 6.21
N THR A 205 -13.41 -0.75 5.80
CA THR A 205 -14.74 -1.30 6.05
C THR A 205 -14.63 -2.41 7.08
N PHE A 206 -15.26 -2.20 8.23
CA PHE A 206 -15.40 -3.20 9.27
C PHE A 206 -16.77 -3.84 9.16
N VAL A 207 -16.78 -5.16 9.07
CA VAL A 207 -18.01 -5.96 9.10
C VAL A 207 -17.84 -6.97 10.23
N ASN A 208 -18.77 -6.95 11.18
CA ASN A 208 -18.83 -7.95 12.22
C ASN A 208 -19.99 -8.89 12.00
N LEU A 209 -19.72 -10.18 12.20
CA LEU A 209 -20.68 -11.24 12.10
C LEU A 209 -21.09 -11.73 13.48
N ASP A 210 -22.37 -12.01 13.66
CA ASP A 210 -22.88 -12.71 14.84
C ASP A 210 -22.51 -14.21 14.83
N LEU A 211 -22.98 -14.95 15.83
CA LEU A 211 -22.73 -16.39 15.94
C LEU A 211 -23.31 -17.18 14.75
N GLU A 212 -24.41 -16.72 14.16
CA GLU A 212 -25.07 -17.28 12.97
C GLU A 212 -24.41 -16.84 11.66
N SER A 213 -23.33 -16.06 11.73
CA SER A 213 -22.59 -15.50 10.60
C SER A 213 -23.39 -14.45 9.79
N LYS A 214 -24.40 -13.83 10.39
CA LYS A 214 -25.10 -12.67 9.81
C LYS A 214 -24.41 -11.39 10.24
N ILE A 215 -24.56 -10.34 9.44
CA ILE A 215 -23.97 -9.04 9.76
C ILE A 215 -24.67 -8.46 10.99
N ASN A 216 -23.92 -8.29 12.07
CA ASN A 216 -24.36 -7.71 13.32
C ASN A 216 -24.21 -6.18 13.29
N TRP A 217 -23.03 -5.72 12.87
CA TRP A 217 -22.75 -4.30 12.70
C TRP A 217 -21.74 -4.05 11.59
N VAL A 218 -21.81 -2.83 11.05
CA VAL A 218 -20.90 -2.31 10.03
C VAL A 218 -20.41 -0.94 10.47
N TYR A 219 -19.10 -0.74 10.37
CA TYR A 219 -18.45 0.53 10.60
C TYR A 219 -17.54 0.87 9.41
N ILE A 220 -17.55 2.12 8.98
CA ILE A 220 -16.80 2.57 7.81
C ILE A 220 -15.98 3.76 8.22
N HIS A 221 -14.68 3.70 7.93
CA HIS A 221 -13.77 4.80 8.14
C HIS A 221 -13.15 5.21 6.81
N CYS A 222 -13.32 6.47 6.42
CA CYS A 222 -12.56 7.05 5.33
C CYS A 222 -12.39 8.56 5.54
N LEU A 223 -11.32 9.13 4.97
CA LEU A 223 -11.08 10.57 5.01
C LEU A 223 -11.72 11.25 3.78
N ALA A 224 -13.02 11.00 3.56
CA ALA A 224 -13.81 11.54 2.46
C ALA A 224 -14.41 12.93 2.75
N GLU A 225 -14.81 13.65 1.69
CA GLU A 225 -15.38 15.00 1.75
C GLU A 225 -16.72 15.03 2.50
N TYR A 226 -17.55 14.00 2.28
CA TYR A 226 -18.90 13.88 2.81
C TYR A 226 -19.11 12.52 3.49
N SER A 227 -19.81 12.51 4.64
CA SER A 227 -20.18 11.28 5.35
C SER A 227 -21.31 10.49 4.68
N ILE A 228 -21.93 11.02 3.62
CA ILE A 228 -23.01 10.34 2.87
C ILE A 228 -22.54 8.98 2.33
N PHE A 229 -21.30 8.89 1.84
CA PHE A 229 -20.74 7.62 1.37
C PHE A 229 -20.73 6.57 2.48
N GLU A 230 -20.23 6.93 3.66
CA GLU A 230 -20.16 6.03 4.83
C GLU A 230 -21.55 5.56 5.25
N ILE A 231 -22.53 6.47 5.30
CA ILE A 231 -23.90 6.15 5.68
C ILE A 231 -24.54 5.21 4.64
N SER A 232 -24.41 5.53 3.36
CA SER A 232 -24.98 4.75 2.26
C SER A 232 -24.40 3.35 2.21
N LEU A 233 -23.07 3.22 2.28
CA LEU A 233 -22.42 1.92 2.25
C LEU A 233 -22.76 1.11 3.51
N ARG A 234 -22.77 1.74 4.70
CA ARG A 234 -23.14 1.07 5.94
C ARG A 234 -24.55 0.47 5.85
N ASN A 235 -25.52 1.26 5.39
CA ASN A 235 -26.90 0.80 5.26
C ASN A 235 -27.02 -0.32 4.22
N LYS A 236 -26.38 -0.17 3.05
CA LYS A 236 -26.35 -1.21 1.99
C LYS A 236 -25.82 -2.54 2.52
N LEU A 237 -24.77 -2.51 3.34
CA LEU A 237 -24.19 -3.72 3.92
C LEU A 237 -25.04 -4.29 5.07
N LEU A 238 -25.65 -3.46 5.91
CA LEU A 238 -26.58 -3.93 6.96
C LEU A 238 -27.86 -4.55 6.38
N ASP A 239 -28.29 -4.11 5.20
CA ASP A 239 -29.43 -4.67 4.47
C ASP A 239 -29.11 -6.04 3.84
N TYR A 240 -27.85 -6.48 3.87
CA TYR A 240 -27.44 -7.80 3.39
C TYR A 240 -27.91 -8.90 4.36
N LYS A 241 -28.96 -9.62 3.97
CA LYS A 241 -29.64 -10.60 4.85
C LYS A 241 -29.02 -11.99 4.86
N ASN A 242 -28.18 -12.31 3.88
CA ASN A 242 -27.61 -13.65 3.77
C ASN A 242 -26.47 -13.82 4.78
N PRO A 243 -26.37 -14.98 5.44
CA PRO A 243 -25.23 -15.28 6.29
C PRO A 243 -23.95 -15.41 5.45
N ILE A 244 -22.84 -14.87 5.93
CA ILE A 244 -21.54 -14.91 5.28
C ILE A 244 -20.86 -16.23 5.64
N LEU A 245 -21.15 -17.26 4.85
CA LEU A 245 -20.68 -18.63 5.11
C LEU A 245 -19.55 -19.07 4.19
N SER A 246 -19.37 -18.40 3.04
CA SER A 246 -18.36 -18.77 2.05
C SER A 246 -17.67 -17.55 1.45
N GLU A 247 -16.64 -17.84 0.64
CA GLU A 247 -15.94 -16.84 -0.17
C GLU A 247 -16.91 -16.05 -1.08
N LYS A 248 -17.96 -16.71 -1.61
CA LYS A 248 -18.88 -16.08 -2.55
C LYS A 248 -19.59 -14.88 -1.93
N GLU A 249 -20.09 -15.02 -0.72
CA GLU A 249 -20.78 -13.91 -0.04
C GLU A 249 -19.81 -12.79 0.31
N VAL A 250 -18.56 -13.11 0.69
CA VAL A 250 -17.54 -12.07 0.92
C VAL A 250 -17.21 -11.31 -0.37
N LYS A 251 -17.10 -11.99 -1.52
CA LYS A 251 -16.89 -11.33 -2.82
C LYS A 251 -18.06 -10.44 -3.22
N GLU A 252 -19.29 -10.84 -2.89
CA GLU A 252 -20.48 -10.01 -3.09
C GLU A 252 -20.45 -8.75 -2.22
N LEU A 253 -20.04 -8.86 -0.94
CA LEU A 253 -19.81 -7.69 -0.10
C LEU A 253 -18.75 -6.76 -0.70
N ILE A 254 -17.63 -7.30 -1.18
CA ILE A 254 -16.56 -6.50 -1.82
C ILE A 254 -17.08 -5.79 -3.07
N SER A 255 -17.91 -6.46 -3.88
CA SER A 255 -18.55 -5.85 -5.05
C SER A 255 -19.49 -4.71 -4.66
N ASN A 256 -20.31 -4.90 -3.62
CA ASN A 256 -21.18 -3.85 -3.11
C ASN A 256 -20.40 -2.62 -2.61
N ILE A 257 -19.26 -2.84 -1.93
CA ILE A 257 -18.35 -1.78 -1.50
C ILE A 257 -17.79 -1.02 -2.70
N LYS A 258 -17.30 -1.75 -3.73
CA LYS A 258 -16.78 -1.17 -4.97
C LYS A 258 -17.83 -0.28 -5.64
N GLU A 259 -19.02 -0.80 -5.90
CA GLU A 259 -20.11 -0.07 -6.56
C GLU A 259 -20.44 1.23 -5.83
N THR A 260 -20.68 1.16 -4.53
CA THR A 260 -21.04 2.33 -3.74
C THR A 260 -19.91 3.34 -3.64
N ALA A 261 -18.65 2.88 -3.65
CA ALA A 261 -17.50 3.76 -3.76
C ALA A 261 -17.50 4.52 -5.08
N PHE A 262 -17.69 3.86 -6.22
CA PHE A 262 -17.78 4.54 -7.52
C PHE A 262 -18.99 5.49 -7.63
N GLU A 263 -20.09 5.20 -6.94
CA GLU A 263 -21.28 6.06 -6.95
C GLU A 263 -21.13 7.34 -6.12
N SER A 264 -20.44 7.26 -4.98
CA SER A 264 -20.56 8.32 -3.96
C SER A 264 -19.29 8.67 -3.19
N TYR A 265 -18.21 7.90 -3.30
CA TYR A 265 -16.96 8.25 -2.65
C TYR A 265 -16.30 9.45 -3.34
N LYS A 266 -16.05 10.50 -2.56
CA LYS A 266 -15.30 11.68 -2.99
C LYS A 266 -14.11 11.89 -2.07
N ARG A 267 -12.92 11.69 -2.62
CA ARG A 267 -11.65 11.89 -1.93
C ARG A 267 -11.45 13.37 -1.62
N LYS A 268 -11.03 13.69 -0.39
CA LYS A 268 -10.60 15.06 -0.04
C LYS A 268 -9.29 15.45 -0.76
N PRO A 269 -9.22 16.63 -1.39
CA PRO A 269 -7.97 17.20 -1.90
C PRO A 269 -6.88 17.30 -0.83
N MET A 270 -5.60 17.30 -1.22
CA MET A 270 -4.50 17.41 -0.24
C MET A 270 -4.47 18.78 0.45
N ALA A 271 -4.78 19.84 -0.29
CA ALA A 271 -4.81 21.21 0.20
C ALA A 271 -5.71 21.41 1.45
N ASP A 272 -6.76 20.59 1.60
CA ASP A 272 -7.68 20.72 2.73
C ASP A 272 -7.08 20.22 4.05
N PHE A 273 -6.08 19.35 4.00
CA PHE A 273 -5.35 18.87 5.18
C PHE A 273 -4.18 19.77 5.57
N GLU A 274 -3.76 20.69 4.70
CA GLU A 274 -2.70 21.67 5.01
C GLU A 274 -3.23 22.82 5.88
N LYS A 275 -4.53 23.12 5.78
CA LYS A 275 -5.20 24.25 6.44
C LYS A 275 -5.63 23.96 7.89
N SER A 276 -5.52 22.72 8.37
CA SER A 276 -5.94 22.31 9.73
C SER A 276 -4.86 22.52 10.81
N LYS A 277 -3.92 23.45 10.59
CA LYS A 277 -2.92 23.87 11.58
C LYS A 277 -3.50 24.83 12.62
#